data_AF-A0A8T3Z928-F1
#
_entry.id   AF-A0A8T3Z928-F1
#
_cell.length_a   1.000
_cell.length_b   1.000
_cell.length_c   1.000
_cell.angle_alpha   90.00
_cell.angle_beta   90.00
_cell.angle_gamma   90.00
#
_symmetry.space_group_name_H-M   'P 1'
#
loop_
_entity.id
_entity.type
_entity.pdbx_description
1 polymer ?
#
loop_
_entity_poly.entity_id
_entity_poly.type
_entity_poly.pdbx_seq_one_letter_code
_entity_poly.pdbx_strand_id
1 'polypeptide(L)'
;MIYKNNETTICRLCLEPVTNFICTDCLFDNIQKWVSANSTNPFQVRILLRGKHSDVRRVLSNDANRGFCVSCKSEVDEIACPCCYLYEMGTAIKSIEPGLVKGFERDFNFDVIVHHNMSQVSLWESMHGRILASRSFRPILITDKRRGTDLNSCESCEVDSEELADVGGHWLCESCRDEAPE
;
A
#
# COMPACT_ATOMS: atom_id res chain seq x y z
N MET A 1 3.34 13.99 -24.27
CA MET A 1 3.39 13.83 -22.79
C MET A 1 3.60 12.37 -22.50
N ILE A 2 4.78 12.00 -22.00
CA ILE A 2 5.07 10.63 -21.58
C ILE A 2 4.32 10.43 -20.27
N TYR A 3 3.31 9.54 -20.27
CA TYR A 3 2.72 9.07 -19.02
C TYR A 3 3.84 8.36 -18.25
N LYS A 4 4.41 9.03 -17.24
CA LYS A 4 5.20 8.33 -16.23
C LYS A 4 4.23 7.33 -15.61
N ASN A 5 4.45 6.04 -15.83
CA ASN A 5 3.76 5.00 -15.09
C ASN A 5 3.97 5.31 -13.61
N ASN A 6 2.91 5.77 -12.94
CA ASN A 6 2.94 5.98 -11.51
C ASN A 6 3.00 4.58 -10.91
N GLU A 7 4.20 4.15 -10.53
CA GLU A 7 4.37 2.95 -9.72
C GLU A 7 3.43 3.06 -8.52
N THR A 8 2.51 2.10 -8.41
CA THR A 8 1.52 2.10 -7.35
C THR A 8 2.25 2.00 -6.01
N THR A 9 2.15 3.04 -5.20
CA THR A 9 2.69 3.05 -3.84
C THR A 9 2.00 1.97 -3.01
N ILE A 10 2.75 1.01 -2.47
CA ILE A 10 2.21 -0.10 -1.66
C ILE A 10 2.52 0.13 -0.18
N CYS A 11 1.50 0.02 0.68
CA CYS A 11 1.66 0.07 2.13
C CYS A 11 2.50 -1.11 2.61
N ARG A 12 3.54 -0.86 3.40
CA ARG A 12 4.42 -1.95 3.88
C ARG A 12 3.85 -2.74 5.07
N LEU A 13 2.76 -2.27 5.66
CA LEU A 13 2.09 -2.94 6.79
C LEU A 13 1.00 -3.91 6.31
N CYS A 14 0.10 -3.46 5.44
CA CYS A 14 -1.00 -4.29 4.93
C CYS A 14 -0.79 -4.83 3.50
N LEU A 15 0.25 -4.39 2.80
CA LEU A 15 0.53 -4.74 1.39
C LEU A 15 -0.56 -4.31 0.40
N GLU A 16 -1.40 -3.36 0.78
CA GLU A 16 -2.44 -2.79 -0.10
C GLU A 16 -1.93 -1.53 -0.82
N PRO A 17 -2.46 -1.22 -2.01
CA PRO A 17 -2.15 0.01 -2.72
C PRO A 17 -2.65 1.24 -1.96
N VAL A 18 -1.82 2.27 -1.90
CA VAL A 18 -2.12 3.55 -1.26
C VAL A 18 -2.37 4.60 -2.33
N THR A 19 -3.63 5.03 -2.42
CA THR A 19 -3.98 6.22 -3.21
C THR A 19 -3.87 7.47 -2.31
N ASN A 20 -3.45 8.59 -2.88
CA ASN A 20 -3.29 9.86 -2.14
C ASN A 20 -2.41 9.76 -0.88
N PHE A 21 -1.22 9.16 -1.04
CA PHE A 21 -0.29 8.90 0.06
C PHE A 21 0.08 10.16 0.86
N ILE A 22 -0.07 10.11 2.19
CA ILE A 22 0.41 11.11 3.15
C ILE A 22 1.51 10.45 3.97
N CYS A 23 2.70 11.07 4.03
CA CYS A 23 3.81 10.51 4.78
C CYS A 23 3.51 10.46 6.30
N THR A 24 4.21 9.55 6.98
CA THR A 24 4.06 9.34 8.42
C THR A 24 4.34 10.60 9.23
N ASP A 25 5.24 11.47 8.77
CA ASP A 25 5.59 12.72 9.46
C ASP A 25 4.43 13.72 9.42
N CYS A 26 3.79 13.91 8.25
CA CYS A 26 2.61 14.77 8.13
C CYS A 26 1.43 14.23 8.95
N LEU A 27 1.20 12.91 8.93
CA LEU A 27 0.17 12.30 9.79
C LEU A 27 0.50 12.52 11.26
N PHE A 28 1.76 12.31 11.66
CA PHE A 28 2.22 12.48 13.02
C PHE A 28 2.02 13.91 13.54
N ASP A 29 2.35 14.93 12.73
CA ASP A 29 2.14 16.33 13.10
C ASP A 29 0.66 16.65 13.34
N ASN A 30 -0.24 16.11 12.52
CA ASN A 30 -1.68 16.26 12.71
C ASN A 30 -2.15 15.59 14.00
N ILE A 31 -1.65 14.40 14.30
CA ILE A 31 -1.95 13.69 15.56
C ILE A 31 -1.42 14.47 16.76
N GLN A 32 -0.22 15.04 16.70
CA GLN A 32 0.32 15.86 17.80
C GLN A 32 -0.54 17.09 18.08
N LYS A 33 -1.01 17.79 17.04
CA LYS A 33 -1.91 18.94 17.18
C LYS A 33 -3.23 18.50 17.80
N TRP A 34 -3.79 17.40 17.33
CA TRP A 34 -5.04 16.85 17.85
C TRP A 34 -4.93 16.45 19.32
N VAL A 35 -3.87 15.74 19.72
CA VAL A 35 -3.60 15.36 21.12
C VAL A 35 -3.45 16.58 22.00
N SER A 36 -2.77 17.64 21.52
CA SER A 36 -2.59 18.87 22.28
C SER A 36 -3.91 19.60 22.58
N ALA A 37 -4.93 19.40 21.74
CA ALA A 37 -6.25 20.01 21.91
C ALA A 37 -7.23 19.15 22.71
N ASN A 38 -7.07 17.82 22.71
CA ASN A 38 -8.10 16.89 23.22
C ASN A 38 -7.67 16.06 24.44
N SER A 39 -6.37 15.88 24.70
CA SER A 39 -5.88 15.06 25.82
C SER A 39 -5.90 15.82 27.14
N THR A 40 -6.23 15.13 28.22
CA THR A 40 -6.07 15.65 29.59
C THR A 40 -4.59 15.75 30.01
N ASN A 41 -3.71 14.94 29.41
CA ASN A 41 -2.27 14.94 29.66
C ASN A 41 -1.48 14.91 28.33
N PRO A 42 -1.47 16.01 27.57
CA PRO A 42 -0.89 16.04 26.23
C PRO A 42 0.62 15.81 26.23
N PHE A 43 1.32 16.16 27.30
CA PHE A 43 2.76 15.95 27.41
C PHE A 43 3.11 14.46 27.43
N GLN A 44 2.47 13.68 28.29
CA GLN A 44 2.74 12.24 28.43
C GLN A 44 2.37 11.48 27.16
N VAL A 45 1.20 11.79 26.57
CA VAL A 45 0.75 11.16 25.32
C VAL A 45 1.71 11.47 24.17
N ARG A 46 2.19 12.73 24.05
CA ARG A 46 3.14 13.11 22.98
C ARG A 46 4.50 12.42 23.11
N ILE A 47 5.01 12.20 24.33
CA ILE A 47 6.27 11.45 24.53
C ILE A 47 6.13 10.03 24.00
N LEU A 48 5.07 9.33 24.41
CA LEU A 48 4.85 7.95 23.97
C LEU A 48 4.61 7.87 22.46
N LEU A 49 3.84 8.81 21.90
CA LEU A 49 3.61 8.87 20.46
C LEU A 49 4.89 9.13 19.66
N ARG A 50 5.83 9.94 20.16
CA ARG A 50 7.16 10.10 19.50
C ARG A 50 7.93 8.79 19.47
N GLY A 51 7.94 8.06 20.58
CA GLY A 51 8.56 6.73 20.65
C GLY A 51 7.93 5.79 19.61
N LYS A 52 6.60 5.67 19.64
CA LYS A 52 5.85 4.81 18.72
C LYS A 52 6.05 5.21 17.25
N HIS A 53 6.06 6.49 16.94
CA HIS A 53 6.32 7.01 15.59
C HIS A 53 7.72 6.61 15.10
N SER A 54 8.75 6.78 15.94
CA SER A 54 10.11 6.36 15.62
C SER A 54 10.20 4.84 15.38
N ASP A 55 9.50 4.04 16.19
CA ASP A 55 9.47 2.59 16.02
C ASP A 55 8.81 2.19 14.70
N VAL A 56 7.66 2.79 14.37
CA VAL A 56 6.96 2.54 13.11
C VAL A 56 7.81 2.96 11.92
N ARG A 57 8.43 4.14 11.95
CA ARG A 57 9.33 4.60 10.87
C ARG A 57 10.46 3.62 10.61
N ARG A 58 11.13 3.14 11.65
CA ARG A 58 12.22 2.17 11.52
C ARG A 58 11.78 0.87 10.81
N VAL A 59 10.54 0.42 11.03
CA VAL A 59 9.99 -0.76 10.33
C VAL A 59 9.66 -0.43 8.87
N LEU A 60 9.28 0.81 8.59
CA LEU A 60 8.86 1.27 7.26
C LEU A 60 9.99 1.73 6.36
N SER A 61 11.17 2.08 6.87
CA SER A 61 12.30 2.53 6.06
C SER A 61 12.83 1.42 5.13
N ASN A 62 13.00 1.70 3.84
CA ASN A 62 13.70 0.86 2.85
C ASN A 62 14.03 1.67 1.60
N ASP A 63 15.22 1.45 1.05
CA ASP A 63 15.75 2.14 -0.13
C ASP A 63 15.02 1.78 -1.44
N ALA A 64 14.22 0.71 -1.46
CA ALA A 64 13.64 0.15 -2.69
C ALA A 64 12.29 0.72 -3.12
N ASN A 65 11.58 1.49 -2.28
CA ASN A 65 10.26 2.02 -2.63
C ASN A 65 10.09 3.44 -2.08
N ARG A 66 9.75 4.38 -2.96
CA ARG A 66 9.52 5.79 -2.61
C ARG A 66 8.08 6.18 -2.81
N GLY A 67 7.50 6.84 -1.82
CA GLY A 67 6.16 7.43 -1.88
C GLY A 67 6.25 8.94 -2.03
N PHE A 68 5.40 9.53 -2.88
CA PHE A 68 5.26 10.98 -2.99
C PHE A 68 4.13 11.48 -2.07
N CYS A 69 4.48 12.23 -1.03
CA CYS A 69 3.51 12.73 -0.07
C CYS A 69 2.66 13.86 -0.67
N VAL A 70 1.34 13.70 -0.71
CA VAL A 70 0.43 14.73 -1.24
C VAL A 70 0.34 15.96 -0.34
N SER A 71 0.70 15.85 0.95
CA SER A 71 0.66 16.95 1.92
C SER A 71 1.90 17.83 1.82
N CYS A 72 3.10 17.28 2.10
CA CYS A 72 4.36 18.05 2.08
C CYS A 72 5.06 18.09 0.71
N LYS A 73 4.50 17.45 -0.32
CA LYS A 73 5.06 17.42 -1.69
C LYS A 73 6.49 16.88 -1.77
N SER A 74 6.86 15.99 -0.86
CA SER A 74 8.21 15.39 -0.77
C SER A 74 8.17 13.88 -1.00
N GLU A 75 9.24 13.34 -1.60
CA GLU A 75 9.49 11.90 -1.67
C GLU A 75 9.97 11.39 -0.31
N VAL A 76 9.46 10.24 0.12
CA VAL A 76 9.84 9.58 1.38
C VAL A 76 9.95 8.07 1.19
N ASP A 77 10.78 7.43 2.01
CA ASP A 77 11.04 5.99 1.97
C ASP A 77 10.13 5.21 2.96
N GLU A 78 9.50 5.91 3.92
CA GLU A 78 8.60 5.31 4.93
C GLU A 78 7.14 5.25 4.46
N ILE A 79 6.77 4.17 3.78
CA ILE A 79 5.45 4.03 3.15
C ILE A 79 4.50 3.18 4.01
N ALA A 80 3.53 3.83 4.64
CA ALA A 80 2.35 3.19 5.24
C ALA A 80 1.06 3.87 4.76
N CYS A 81 -0.01 3.09 4.61
CA CYS A 81 -1.32 3.68 4.39
C CYS A 81 -1.77 4.45 5.66
N PRO A 82 -2.59 5.51 5.50
CA PRO A 82 -3.11 6.25 6.65
C PRO A 82 -3.81 5.35 7.67
N CYS A 83 -4.59 4.36 7.22
CA CYS A 83 -5.32 3.45 8.12
C CYS A 83 -4.39 2.66 9.05
N CYS A 84 -3.36 1.98 8.51
CA CYS A 84 -2.42 1.22 9.33
C CYS A 84 -1.61 2.12 10.27
N TYR A 85 -1.20 3.30 9.79
CA TYR A 85 -0.46 4.24 10.64
C TYR A 85 -1.33 4.78 11.79
N LEU A 86 -2.56 5.20 11.49
CA LEU A 86 -3.51 5.69 12.49
C LEU A 86 -3.89 4.60 13.49
N TYR A 87 -4.00 3.35 13.07
CA TYR A 87 -4.22 2.21 13.96
C TYR A 87 -3.10 2.06 15.02
N GLU A 88 -1.84 2.12 14.58
CA GLU A 88 -0.69 2.03 15.49
C GLU A 88 -0.65 3.19 16.50
N MET A 89 -0.99 4.41 16.04
CA MET A 89 -1.07 5.59 16.89
C MET A 89 -2.28 5.54 17.84
N GLY A 90 -3.43 5.08 17.36
CA GLY A 90 -4.66 4.93 18.15
C GLY A 90 -4.49 3.90 19.27
N THR A 91 -3.82 2.78 18.98
CA THR A 91 -3.47 1.77 19.99
C THR A 91 -2.55 2.35 21.06
N ALA A 92 -1.57 3.16 20.67
CA ALA A 92 -0.69 3.87 21.59
C ALA A 92 -1.40 4.94 22.43
N ILE A 93 -2.39 5.64 21.88
CA ILE A 93 -3.25 6.56 22.64
C ILE A 93 -4.09 5.79 23.65
N LYS A 94 -4.72 4.69 23.22
CA LYS A 94 -5.61 3.86 24.05
C LYS A 94 -4.91 3.28 25.28
N SER A 95 -3.61 2.99 25.20
CA SER A 95 -2.86 2.44 26.34
C SER A 95 -2.61 3.46 27.46
N ILE A 96 -2.66 4.77 27.16
CA ILE A 96 -2.50 5.84 28.16
C ILE A 96 -3.85 6.42 28.56
N GLU A 97 -4.67 6.79 27.58
CA GLU A 97 -5.93 7.49 27.80
C GLU A 97 -7.06 6.80 27.02
N PRO A 98 -7.60 5.68 27.55
CA PRO A 98 -8.63 4.89 26.86
C PRO A 98 -9.86 5.70 26.45
N GLY A 99 -10.21 6.74 27.20
CA GLY A 99 -11.32 7.64 26.88
C GLY A 99 -11.09 8.50 25.63
N LEU A 100 -9.84 8.74 25.26
CA LEU A 100 -9.46 9.61 24.14
C LEU A 100 -9.61 8.91 22.79
N VAL A 101 -9.49 7.58 22.74
CA VAL A 101 -9.46 6.81 21.47
C VAL A 101 -10.72 6.97 20.64
N LYS A 102 -11.90 7.08 21.27
CA LYS A 102 -13.17 7.26 20.54
C LYS A 102 -13.23 8.61 19.81
N GLY A 103 -12.68 9.66 20.41
CA GLY A 103 -12.56 10.96 19.76
C GLY A 103 -11.58 10.90 18.60
N PHE A 104 -10.47 10.16 18.79
CA PHE A 104 -9.45 9.98 17.78
C PHE A 104 -9.98 9.24 16.54
N GLU A 105 -10.67 8.11 16.74
CA GLU A 105 -11.34 7.33 15.68
C GLU A 105 -12.32 8.18 14.88
N ARG A 106 -13.17 8.93 15.58
CA ARG A 106 -14.17 9.81 14.96
C ARG A 106 -13.52 10.92 14.12
N ASP A 107 -12.54 11.62 14.68
CA ASP A 107 -12.00 12.83 14.06
C ASP A 107 -11.03 12.51 12.90
N PHE A 108 -10.34 11.37 12.95
CA PHE A 108 -9.52 10.87 11.85
C PHE A 108 -10.28 9.90 10.92
N ASN A 109 -11.57 9.67 11.19
CA ASN A 109 -12.47 8.81 10.42
C ASN A 109 -11.87 7.43 10.10
N PHE A 110 -11.34 6.75 11.12
CA PHE A 110 -10.83 5.39 10.99
C PHE A 110 -11.41 4.50 12.09
N ASP A 111 -11.70 3.25 11.74
CA ASP A 111 -12.34 2.31 12.64
C ASP A 111 -11.31 1.29 13.15
N VAL A 112 -10.96 1.37 14.44
CA VAL A 112 -10.12 0.37 15.12
C VAL A 112 -10.84 -0.98 15.24
N ILE A 113 -12.17 -0.96 15.26
CA ILE A 113 -13.06 -2.11 15.51
C ILE A 113 -13.31 -2.94 14.25
N VAL A 114 -13.35 -2.35 13.06
CA VAL A 114 -13.53 -3.14 11.80
C VAL A 114 -12.33 -4.06 11.54
N HIS A 115 -11.15 -3.74 12.08
CA HIS A 115 -10.02 -4.66 12.09
C HIS A 115 -10.11 -5.75 13.17
N HIS A 116 -11.19 -5.82 13.98
CA HIS A 116 -11.34 -6.85 15.01
C HIS A 116 -11.55 -8.28 14.48
N ASN A 117 -12.06 -8.45 13.25
CA ASN A 117 -12.04 -9.77 12.59
C ASN A 117 -10.66 -10.16 12.04
N MET A 118 -9.69 -9.25 12.09
CA MET A 118 -8.25 -9.54 11.93
C MET A 118 -7.48 -9.44 13.28
N SER A 119 -8.14 -9.15 14.42
CA SER A 119 -7.47 -8.67 15.63
C SER A 119 -7.25 -9.67 16.76
N GLN A 120 -7.25 -10.97 16.53
CA GLN A 120 -6.69 -11.82 17.59
C GLN A 120 -5.16 -11.78 17.61
N VAL A 121 -4.56 -10.94 16.77
CA VAL A 121 -3.14 -10.70 16.78
C VAL A 121 -2.95 -9.25 16.39
N SER A 122 -2.38 -8.43 17.27
CA SER A 122 -1.74 -7.21 16.78
C SER A 122 -0.83 -7.61 15.62
N LEU A 123 -0.76 -6.83 14.54
CA LEU A 123 0.15 -7.12 13.42
C LEU A 123 1.58 -7.41 13.93
N TRP A 124 1.94 -6.77 15.05
CA TRP A 124 3.12 -7.04 15.87
C TRP A 124 3.21 -8.47 16.45
N GLU A 125 2.19 -8.96 17.15
CA GLU A 125 2.16 -10.34 17.70
C GLU A 125 2.16 -11.41 16.59
N SER A 126 1.62 -11.13 15.39
CA SER A 126 1.60 -12.09 14.28
C SER A 126 2.92 -12.11 13.51
N MET A 127 3.55 -10.94 13.33
CA MET A 127 4.86 -10.81 12.68
C MET A 127 6.00 -11.37 13.54
N HIS A 128 5.93 -11.25 14.87
CA HIS A 128 6.97 -11.78 15.76
C HIS A 128 6.72 -13.23 16.24
N GLY A 129 5.50 -13.75 16.07
CA GLY A 129 5.12 -15.07 16.58
C GLY A 129 5.49 -16.26 15.70
N ARG A 130 5.38 -16.20 14.36
CA ARG A 130 5.63 -17.37 13.48
C ARG A 130 5.62 -17.18 11.95
N ILE A 131 5.30 -16.01 11.37
CA ILE A 131 4.87 -15.95 9.94
C ILE A 131 5.86 -15.25 8.98
N LEU A 132 7.11 -14.99 9.36
CA LEU A 132 8.11 -14.45 8.40
C LEU A 132 9.32 -15.36 8.14
N ALA A 133 9.30 -16.59 8.67
CA ALA A 133 10.37 -17.56 8.41
C ALA A 133 10.25 -18.30 7.04
N SER A 134 9.20 -18.08 6.24
CA SER A 134 8.98 -18.93 5.05
C SER A 134 8.52 -18.26 3.76
N ARG A 135 8.45 -16.93 3.68
CA ARG A 135 8.06 -16.29 2.42
C ARG A 135 9.06 -15.24 1.99
N SER A 136 10.01 -15.70 1.19
CA SER A 136 10.71 -14.90 0.20
C SER A 136 9.68 -14.28 -0.76
N PHE A 137 8.98 -13.24 -0.32
CA PHE A 137 8.15 -12.44 -1.20
C PHE A 137 9.10 -11.62 -2.08
N ARG A 138 9.39 -12.15 -3.26
CA ARG A 138 9.83 -11.31 -4.36
C ARG A 138 8.65 -10.38 -4.65
N PRO A 139 8.82 -9.05 -4.57
CA PRO A 139 7.76 -8.14 -4.99
C PRO A 139 7.35 -8.55 -6.40
N ILE A 140 6.05 -8.75 -6.62
CA ILE A 140 5.51 -8.85 -7.97
C ILE A 140 5.70 -7.45 -8.54
N LEU A 141 6.81 -7.25 -9.24
CA LEU A 141 6.95 -6.13 -10.15
C LEU A 141 5.83 -6.33 -11.18
N ILE A 142 4.75 -5.57 -11.04
CA ILE A 142 3.84 -5.31 -12.15
C ILE A 142 4.63 -4.39 -13.09
N THR A 143 5.68 -4.92 -13.71
CA THR A 143 6.08 -4.41 -15.01
C THR A 143 4.85 -4.58 -15.87
N ASP A 144 4.39 -3.52 -16.50
CA ASP A 144 3.50 -3.64 -17.64
C ASP A 144 4.14 -4.66 -18.59
N LYS A 145 3.71 -5.92 -18.49
CA LYS A 145 3.60 -6.73 -19.68
C LYS A 145 2.65 -5.89 -20.51
N ARG A 146 3.23 -5.15 -21.47
CA ARG A 146 2.50 -4.57 -22.61
C ARG A 146 1.34 -5.49 -22.85
N ARG A 147 0.12 -4.95 -22.73
CA ARG A 147 -1.15 -5.67 -22.95
C ARG A 147 -0.84 -6.82 -23.88
N GLY A 148 -0.81 -8.03 -23.33
CA GLY A 148 -0.93 -9.19 -24.20
C GLY A 148 -2.22 -8.89 -24.94
N THR A 149 -2.10 -8.67 -26.24
CA THR A 149 -3.15 -9.07 -27.16
C THR A 149 -3.73 -10.37 -26.62
N ASP A 150 -5.05 -10.48 -26.53
CA ASP A 150 -5.71 -11.73 -26.14
C ASP A 150 -5.01 -12.83 -26.93
N LEU A 151 -4.14 -13.61 -26.26
CA LEU A 151 -3.02 -14.35 -26.87
C LEU A 151 -3.50 -15.53 -27.73
N ASN A 152 -4.82 -15.61 -27.90
CA ASN A 152 -5.53 -16.63 -28.63
C ASN A 152 -6.37 -16.04 -29.76
N SER A 153 -6.50 -14.73 -29.97
CA SER A 153 -7.35 -14.21 -31.07
C SER A 153 -6.52 -13.85 -32.29
N CYS A 154 -6.88 -14.36 -33.47
CA CYS A 154 -6.22 -14.02 -34.73
C CYS A 154 -6.43 -12.54 -35.07
N GLU A 155 -5.35 -11.82 -35.38
CA GLU A 155 -5.42 -10.38 -35.69
C GLU A 155 -6.11 -10.05 -37.02
N SER A 156 -6.28 -11.03 -37.92
CA SER A 156 -6.96 -10.82 -39.21
C SER A 156 -8.45 -11.17 -39.19
N CYS A 157 -8.86 -12.21 -38.45
CA CYS A 157 -10.24 -12.68 -38.46
C CYS A 157 -10.94 -12.57 -37.11
N GLU A 158 -10.22 -12.14 -36.06
CA GLU A 158 -10.71 -11.96 -34.69
C GLU A 158 -11.28 -13.25 -34.05
N VAL A 159 -10.99 -14.41 -34.64
CA VAL A 159 -11.41 -15.73 -34.11
C VAL A 159 -10.35 -16.26 -33.16
N ASP A 160 -10.80 -16.83 -32.04
CA ASP A 160 -9.92 -17.52 -31.11
C ASP A 160 -9.35 -18.81 -31.74
N SER A 161 -8.04 -18.96 -31.68
CA SER A 161 -7.25 -20.06 -32.21
C SER A 161 -6.12 -20.39 -31.22
N GLU A 162 -5.95 -21.68 -30.96
CA GLU A 162 -4.84 -22.18 -30.14
C GLU A 162 -3.50 -22.20 -30.90
N GLU A 163 -3.55 -22.01 -32.23
CA GLU A 163 -2.42 -22.17 -33.15
C GLU A 163 -2.11 -20.87 -33.94
N LEU A 164 -1.79 -19.81 -33.20
CA LEU A 164 -1.31 -18.54 -33.79
C LEU A 164 0.19 -18.59 -34.10
N ALA A 165 0.60 -17.98 -35.21
CA ALA A 165 2.01 -17.73 -35.51
C ALA A 165 2.23 -16.28 -35.96
N ASP A 166 3.40 -15.75 -35.64
CA ASP A 166 3.83 -14.40 -36.04
C ASP A 166 4.26 -14.39 -37.51
N VAL A 167 3.54 -13.62 -38.33
CA VAL A 167 3.86 -13.35 -39.74
C VAL A 167 3.96 -11.84 -39.91
N GLY A 168 5.19 -11.33 -40.05
CA GLY A 168 5.43 -9.90 -40.30
C GLY A 168 5.04 -8.98 -39.15
N GLY A 169 5.00 -9.48 -37.91
CA GLY A 169 4.56 -8.72 -36.72
C GLY A 169 3.07 -8.85 -36.41
N HIS A 170 2.36 -9.74 -37.13
CA HIS A 170 0.94 -10.04 -36.91
C HIS A 170 0.74 -11.49 -36.46
N TRP A 171 -0.10 -11.70 -35.44
CA TRP A 171 -0.44 -13.04 -34.96
C TRP A 171 -1.64 -13.60 -35.73
N LEU A 172 -1.38 -14.52 -36.66
CA LEU A 172 -2.37 -15.08 -37.57
C LEU A 172 -2.63 -16.57 -37.28
N CYS A 173 -3.91 -16.97 -37.36
CA CYS A 173 -4.30 -18.38 -37.34
C CYS A 173 -3.92 -19.07 -38.66
N GLU A 174 -3.90 -20.40 -38.66
CA GLU A 174 -3.51 -21.22 -39.82
C GLU A 174 -4.21 -20.79 -41.12
N SER A 175 -5.53 -20.62 -41.09
CA SER A 175 -6.31 -20.22 -42.27
C SER A 175 -5.90 -18.85 -42.83
N CYS A 176 -5.63 -17.86 -41.97
CA CYS A 176 -5.22 -16.52 -42.42
C CYS A 176 -3.76 -16.47 -42.89
N ARG A 177 -2.92 -17.42 -42.48
CA ARG A 177 -1.54 -17.52 -42.96
C ARG A 177 -1.50 -18.07 -44.37
N ASP A 178 -2.29 -19.09 -44.66
CA ASP A 178 -2.29 -19.77 -45.97
C ASP A 178 -2.88 -18.90 -47.09
N GLU A 179 -3.67 -17.88 -46.74
CA GLU A 179 -4.24 -16.90 -47.67
C GLU A 179 -3.34 -15.68 -47.88
N ALA A 180 -2.25 -15.52 -47.12
CA ALA A 180 -1.33 -14.41 -47.28
C ALA A 180 -0.51 -14.60 -48.58
N PRO A 181 -0.57 -13.66 -49.54
CA PRO A 181 0.27 -13.74 -50.72
C PRO A 181 1.76 -13.62 -50.32
N GLU A 182 2.60 -14.49 -50.89
CA GLU A 182 4.07 -14.47 -50.73
C GLU A 182 4.70 -13.12 -51.08
#